data_AF-A0A832ZL14-F1
#
_entry.id   AF-A0A832ZL14-F1
#
_cell.length_a   1.000
_cell.length_b   1.000
_cell.length_c   1.000
_cell.angle_alpha   90.00
_cell.angle_beta   90.00
_cell.angle_gamma   90.00
#
_symmetry.space_group_name_H-M   'P 1'
#
loop_
_entity.id
_entity.type
_entity.pdbx_description
1 polymer ?
#
loop_
_entity_poly.entity_id
_entity_poly.type
_entity_poly.pdbx_seq_one_letter_code
_entity_poly.pdbx_strand_id
1 'polypeptide(L)'
;MRGLCYVLTAGLLLAINYSPVYVFEIDFSNDPMGHAATAIKISGQFFMIDQHPPIMDLGTYWKYWAYWHSEYSGGLKISSAKIYEVKTESGKVVVDYVGTLSGEEFKKYDYTFLESDLTRLISDLRIRLIRKFPNLQLDPRISNLDTAMYLPYGYSDGVTWRITFSDFTEHYNPLFHDEFVDYIYSQIIDNRKIVSYLKTYNRFWIKGQMEGSSLKIILCLAKR
;
A
#
# COMPACT_ATOMS: atom_id res chain seq x y z
N MET A 1 -8.25 -24.63 -13.59
CA MET A 1 -6.87 -24.63 -14.13
C MET A 1 -6.10 -23.65 -13.26
N ARG A 2 -5.17 -24.11 -12.41
CA ARG A 2 -4.39 -23.23 -11.53
C ARG A 2 -3.50 -22.35 -12.43
N GLY A 3 -3.72 -21.04 -12.41
CA GLY A 3 -3.38 -20.13 -13.52
C GLY A 3 -1.89 -20.06 -13.88
N LEU A 4 -1.55 -19.82 -15.16
CA LEU A 4 -0.16 -19.65 -15.64
C LEU A 4 0.57 -18.43 -15.04
N CYS A 5 -0.18 -17.52 -14.42
CA CYS A 5 0.27 -16.22 -13.96
C CYS A 5 1.35 -16.26 -12.87
N TYR A 6 1.27 -17.17 -11.90
CA TYR A 6 2.27 -17.28 -10.83
C TYR A 6 3.62 -17.80 -11.34
N VAL A 7 3.62 -18.67 -12.38
CA VAL A 7 4.86 -19.15 -12.99
C VAL A 7 5.58 -18.00 -13.68
N LEU A 8 4.84 -17.13 -14.38
CA LEU A 8 5.40 -15.94 -15.01
C LEU A 8 5.96 -14.97 -13.97
N THR A 9 5.23 -14.68 -12.89
CA THR A 9 5.70 -13.80 -11.81
C THR A 9 6.96 -14.35 -11.14
N ALA A 10 6.98 -15.63 -10.78
CA ALA A 10 8.16 -16.28 -10.21
C ALA A 10 9.35 -16.24 -11.18
N GLY A 11 9.12 -16.56 -12.45
CA GLY A 11 10.16 -16.52 -13.49
C GLY A 11 10.75 -15.11 -13.70
N LEU A 12 9.90 -14.07 -13.69
CA LEU A 12 10.35 -12.68 -13.81
C LEU A 12 11.23 -12.27 -12.62
N LEU A 13 10.82 -12.62 -11.40
CA LEU A 13 11.60 -12.35 -10.19
C LEU A 13 12.97 -13.05 -10.23
N LEU A 14 13.01 -14.31 -10.63
CA LEU A 14 14.28 -15.04 -10.80
C LEU A 14 15.15 -14.40 -11.90
N ALA A 15 14.55 -13.94 -13.00
CA ALA A 15 15.27 -13.29 -14.10
C ALA A 15 15.91 -11.95 -13.71
N ILE A 16 15.34 -11.23 -12.73
CA ILE A 16 15.95 -10.03 -12.14
C ILE A 16 16.88 -10.34 -10.96
N ASN A 17 17.32 -11.60 -10.81
CA ASN A 17 18.18 -12.11 -9.75
C ASN A 17 17.59 -12.04 -8.33
N TYR A 18 16.25 -12.01 -8.20
CA TYR A 18 15.60 -12.20 -6.91
C TYR A 18 15.42 -13.70 -6.65
N SER A 19 16.16 -14.25 -5.68
CA SER A 19 16.13 -15.66 -5.30
C SER A 19 16.47 -15.79 -3.81
N PRO A 20 15.71 -16.57 -3.01
CA PRO A 20 14.58 -17.40 -3.41
C PRO A 20 13.27 -16.61 -3.61
N VAL A 21 12.37 -17.16 -4.43
CA VAL A 21 10.94 -16.81 -4.49
C VAL A 21 10.11 -17.97 -3.97
N TYR A 22 8.84 -17.73 -3.64
CA TYR A 22 7.95 -18.74 -3.09
C TYR A 22 6.70 -18.86 -3.95
N VAL A 23 6.18 -20.08 -4.09
CA VAL A 23 4.90 -20.35 -4.73
C VAL A 23 3.99 -21.00 -3.70
N PHE A 24 2.81 -20.42 -3.55
CA PHE A 24 1.77 -20.88 -2.66
C PHE A 24 0.71 -21.59 -3.49
N GLU A 25 0.53 -22.89 -3.27
CA GLU A 25 -0.62 -23.65 -3.75
C GLU A 25 -1.70 -23.59 -2.67
N ILE A 26 -2.76 -22.83 -2.93
CA ILE A 26 -3.78 -22.44 -1.97
C ILE A 26 -5.03 -23.28 -2.19
N ASP A 27 -5.53 -23.85 -1.12
CA ASP A 27 -6.82 -24.53 -1.10
C ASP A 27 -7.84 -23.67 -0.35
N PHE A 28 -9.07 -23.65 -0.86
CA PHE A 28 -10.20 -22.97 -0.22
C PHE A 28 -11.12 -23.99 0.45
N SER A 29 -11.71 -23.65 1.60
CA SER A 29 -12.65 -24.56 2.28
C SER A 29 -13.98 -24.74 1.55
N ASN A 30 -14.33 -23.77 0.69
CA ASN A 30 -15.63 -23.65 0.05
C ASN A 30 -15.54 -23.60 -1.49
N ASP A 31 -14.37 -23.87 -2.07
CA ASP A 31 -14.19 -23.94 -3.51
C ASP A 31 -13.15 -25.02 -3.88
N PRO A 32 -13.48 -25.95 -4.80
CA PRO A 32 -12.61 -27.06 -5.16
C PRO A 32 -11.53 -26.73 -6.20
N MET A 33 -11.55 -25.55 -6.84
CA MET A 33 -10.56 -25.17 -7.87
C MET A 33 -9.20 -24.78 -7.24
N GLY A 34 -9.23 -24.25 -6.02
CA GLY A 34 -8.04 -23.68 -5.35
C GLY A 34 -7.45 -22.48 -6.10
N HIS A 35 -6.28 -22.03 -5.68
CA HIS A 35 -5.53 -20.94 -6.32
C HIS A 35 -4.03 -21.17 -6.22
N ALA A 36 -3.24 -20.45 -7.01
CA ALA A 36 -1.79 -20.44 -6.84
C ALA A 36 -1.25 -19.03 -7.08
N ALA A 37 -0.38 -18.60 -6.18
CA ALA A 37 0.19 -17.25 -6.19
C ALA A 37 1.68 -17.27 -5.86
N THR A 38 2.41 -16.30 -6.40
CA THR A 38 3.81 -16.09 -6.05
C THR A 38 3.89 -15.25 -4.78
N ALA A 39 4.89 -15.51 -3.96
CA ALA A 39 5.22 -14.70 -2.80
C ALA A 39 6.73 -14.46 -2.73
N ILE A 40 7.11 -13.40 -2.04
CA ILE A 40 8.48 -13.14 -1.63
C ILE A 40 8.57 -13.15 -0.10
N LYS A 41 9.77 -13.37 0.42
CA LYS A 41 10.02 -13.32 1.86
C LYS A 41 10.94 -12.14 2.18
N ILE A 42 10.43 -11.18 2.96
CA ILE A 42 11.17 -10.01 3.42
C ILE A 42 11.16 -10.04 4.94
N SER A 43 12.33 -9.93 5.56
CA SER A 43 12.47 -9.91 7.03
C SER A 43 11.74 -11.06 7.75
N GLY A 44 11.72 -12.25 7.13
CA GLY A 44 11.07 -13.44 7.70
C GLY A 44 9.57 -13.57 7.42
N GLN A 45 8.93 -12.57 6.81
CA GLN A 45 7.49 -12.55 6.52
C GLN A 45 7.22 -12.75 5.03
N PHE A 46 6.12 -13.43 4.70
CA PHE A 46 5.70 -13.65 3.33
C PHE A 46 4.80 -12.51 2.84
N PHE A 47 5.01 -12.14 1.58
CA PHE A 47 4.27 -11.10 0.88
C PHE A 47 3.82 -11.60 -0.47
N MET A 48 2.51 -11.57 -0.71
CA MET A 48 1.85 -12.13 -1.87
C MET A 48 1.93 -11.17 -3.06
N ILE A 49 2.34 -11.71 -4.21
CA ILE A 49 2.42 -11.01 -5.50
C ILE A 49 1.48 -11.71 -6.47
N ASP A 50 0.21 -11.31 -6.44
CA ASP A 50 -0.87 -11.96 -7.18
C ASP A 50 -1.62 -10.98 -8.08
N GLN A 51 -0.93 -10.50 -9.11
CA GLN A 51 -1.42 -9.67 -10.24
C GLN A 51 -2.22 -8.39 -9.92
N HIS A 52 -2.43 -8.09 -8.64
CA HIS A 52 -3.14 -6.91 -8.16
C HIS A 52 -2.26 -6.20 -7.13
N PRO A 53 -1.63 -5.07 -7.48
CA PRO A 53 -1.01 -4.21 -6.48
C PRO A 53 -2.08 -3.60 -5.56
N PRO A 54 -1.73 -3.28 -4.31
CA PRO A 54 -0.40 -3.39 -3.70
C PRO A 54 -0.04 -4.84 -3.32
N ILE A 55 1.25 -5.07 -3.06
CA ILE A 55 1.72 -6.32 -2.44
C ILE A 55 1.01 -6.48 -1.09
N MET A 56 0.52 -7.68 -0.78
CA MET A 56 -0.26 -7.95 0.42
C MET A 56 0.53 -8.85 1.37
N ASP A 57 0.48 -8.57 2.68
CA ASP A 57 0.86 -9.59 3.67
C ASP A 57 -0.18 -10.73 3.68
N LEU A 58 0.12 -11.82 4.38
CA LEU A 58 -0.78 -12.99 4.39
C LEU A 58 -2.15 -12.67 5.00
N GLY A 59 -2.22 -11.74 5.95
CA GLY A 59 -3.47 -11.36 6.61
C GLY A 59 -4.37 -10.56 5.68
N THR A 60 -3.82 -9.51 5.06
CA THR A 60 -4.50 -8.73 4.00
C THR A 60 -4.93 -9.65 2.85
N TYR A 61 -4.07 -10.57 2.42
CA TYR A 61 -4.40 -11.49 1.33
C TYR A 61 -5.53 -12.46 1.71
N TRP A 62 -5.58 -12.91 2.98
CA TRP A 62 -6.71 -13.69 3.48
C TRP A 62 -8.01 -12.88 3.44
N LYS A 63 -7.99 -11.62 3.90
CA LYS A 63 -9.16 -10.72 3.85
C LYS A 63 -9.61 -10.45 2.41
N TYR A 64 -8.67 -10.26 1.49
CA TYR A 64 -8.95 -10.08 0.07
C TYR A 64 -9.83 -11.21 -0.47
N TRP A 65 -9.42 -12.47 -0.28
CA TRP A 65 -10.22 -13.61 -0.73
C TRP A 65 -11.52 -13.78 0.06
N ALA A 66 -11.49 -13.57 1.37
CA ALA A 66 -12.64 -13.79 2.24
C ALA A 66 -13.75 -12.74 2.08
N TYR A 67 -13.41 -11.49 1.72
CA TYR A 67 -14.34 -10.37 1.76
C TYR A 67 -14.38 -9.53 0.48
N TRP A 68 -13.25 -9.32 -0.21
CA TRP A 68 -13.17 -8.31 -1.29
C TRP A 68 -13.20 -8.90 -2.70
N HIS A 69 -12.70 -10.12 -2.90
CA HIS A 69 -12.60 -10.75 -4.22
C HIS A 69 -13.98 -11.11 -4.80
N SER A 70 -14.99 -11.34 -3.94
CA SER A 70 -16.30 -11.76 -4.42
C SER A 70 -17.44 -11.04 -3.73
N GLU A 71 -17.88 -9.94 -4.31
CA GLU A 71 -19.20 -9.36 -3.98
C GLU A 71 -20.36 -10.35 -4.30
N TYR A 72 -20.10 -11.40 -5.09
CA TYR A 72 -21.13 -12.30 -5.64
C TYR A 72 -21.06 -13.78 -5.20
N SER A 73 -20.00 -14.25 -4.51
CA SER A 73 -19.86 -15.68 -4.14
C SER A 73 -19.67 -15.95 -2.64
N GLY A 74 -19.95 -14.98 -1.77
CA GLY A 74 -19.90 -15.18 -0.31
C GLY A 74 -18.49 -15.31 0.29
N GLY A 75 -17.46 -14.93 -0.47
CA GLY A 75 -16.05 -14.98 -0.08
C GLY A 75 -15.42 -16.36 -0.25
N LEU A 76 -14.15 -16.42 -0.64
CA LEU A 76 -13.35 -17.65 -0.64
C LEU A 76 -12.49 -17.71 0.61
N LYS A 77 -12.67 -18.75 1.43
CA LYS A 77 -11.95 -18.90 2.70
C LYS A 77 -10.74 -19.79 2.50
N ILE A 78 -9.55 -19.22 2.58
CA ILE A 78 -8.29 -19.97 2.54
C ILE A 78 -8.30 -20.98 3.71
N SER A 79 -8.22 -22.26 3.38
CA SER A 79 -8.13 -23.34 4.36
C SER A 79 -6.68 -23.69 4.66
N SER A 80 -5.86 -23.79 3.62
CA SER A 80 -4.43 -24.06 3.71
C SER A 80 -3.69 -23.61 2.46
N ALA A 81 -2.36 -23.48 2.57
CA ALA A 81 -1.49 -23.26 1.45
C ALA A 81 -0.19 -24.07 1.59
N LYS A 82 0.10 -24.92 0.60
CA LYS A 82 1.43 -25.55 0.48
C LYS A 82 2.40 -24.55 -0.11
N ILE A 83 3.61 -24.51 0.45
CA ILE A 83 4.63 -23.55 0.08
C ILE A 83 5.78 -24.30 -0.59
N TYR A 84 6.14 -23.80 -1.76
CA TYR A 84 7.29 -24.25 -2.53
C TYR A 84 8.30 -23.11 -2.60
N GLU A 85 9.53 -23.35 -2.15
CA GLU A 85 10.66 -22.45 -2.37
C GLU A 85 11.23 -22.71 -3.77
N VAL A 86 11.37 -21.66 -4.55
CA VAL A 86 11.91 -21.70 -5.91
C VAL A 86 13.16 -20.82 -5.95
N LYS A 87 14.29 -21.40 -6.31
CA LYS A 87 15.61 -20.74 -6.26
C LYS A 87 16.44 -21.09 -7.48
N THR A 88 17.41 -20.23 -7.78
CA THR A 88 18.43 -20.51 -8.80
C THR A 88 19.68 -21.08 -8.13
N GLU A 89 20.03 -22.31 -8.45
CA GLU A 89 21.25 -22.99 -7.98
C GLU A 89 22.07 -23.46 -9.17
N SER A 90 23.34 -23.03 -9.25
CA SER A 90 24.25 -23.40 -10.35
C SER A 90 23.66 -23.19 -11.76
N GLY A 91 22.89 -22.11 -11.94
CA GLY A 91 22.25 -21.77 -13.21
C GLY A 91 20.99 -22.58 -13.55
N LYS A 92 20.47 -23.38 -12.62
CA LYS A 92 19.22 -24.15 -12.78
C LYS A 92 18.18 -23.70 -11.75
N VAL A 93 16.91 -23.80 -12.12
CA VAL A 93 15.79 -23.58 -11.20
C VAL A 93 15.56 -24.86 -10.41
N VAL A 94 15.58 -24.74 -9.07
CA VAL A 94 15.29 -25.81 -8.11
C VAL A 94 14.01 -25.43 -7.36
N VAL A 95 13.14 -26.42 -7.12
CA VAL A 95 11.85 -26.24 -6.44
C VAL A 95 11.78 -27.23 -5.28
N ASP A 96 11.68 -26.71 -4.05
CA ASP A 96 11.64 -27.50 -2.82
C ASP A 96 10.32 -27.23 -2.08
N TYR A 97 9.63 -28.27 -1.63
CA TYR A 97 8.50 -28.11 -0.70
C TYR A 97 9.03 -27.76 0.69
N VAL A 98 8.55 -26.64 1.26
CA VAL A 98 9.08 -26.12 2.54
C VAL A 98 8.07 -26.12 3.68
N GLY A 99 6.79 -26.39 3.40
CA GLY A 99 5.78 -26.53 4.44
C GLY A 99 4.37 -26.21 3.98
N THR A 100 3.44 -26.25 4.93
CA THR A 100 2.04 -25.87 4.73
C THR A 100 1.66 -24.87 5.81
N LEU A 101 0.94 -23.82 5.44
CA LEU A 101 0.29 -22.89 6.36
C LEU A 101 -1.21 -23.10 6.33
N SER A 102 -1.85 -22.99 7.49
CA SER A 102 -3.32 -22.96 7.64
C SER A 102 -3.87 -21.55 7.41
N GLY A 103 -5.17 -21.44 7.13
CA GLY A 103 -5.87 -20.15 7.04
C GLY A 103 -5.78 -19.31 8.32
N GLU A 104 -5.72 -19.94 9.50
CA GLU A 104 -5.51 -19.23 10.76
C GLU A 104 -4.08 -18.68 10.90
N GLU A 105 -3.09 -19.34 10.29
CA GLU A 105 -1.73 -18.81 10.25
C GLU A 105 -1.62 -17.60 9.32
N PHE A 106 -2.37 -17.54 8.22
CA PHE A 106 -2.43 -16.34 7.38
C PHE A 106 -2.87 -15.10 8.18
N LYS A 107 -3.96 -15.24 8.94
CA LYS A 107 -4.54 -14.15 9.75
C LYS A 107 -3.58 -13.59 10.80
N LYS A 108 -2.61 -14.38 11.29
CA LYS A 108 -1.64 -13.92 12.30
C LYS A 108 -0.67 -12.87 11.77
N TYR A 109 -0.53 -12.77 10.44
CA TYR A 109 0.38 -11.83 9.79
C TYR A 109 -0.35 -10.65 9.16
N ASP A 110 -1.53 -10.31 9.67
CA ASP A 110 -2.29 -9.11 9.33
C ASP A 110 -1.70 -7.91 10.07
N TYR A 111 -1.16 -6.94 9.34
CA TYR A 111 -0.65 -5.72 9.96
C TYR A 111 -1.79 -4.75 10.27
N THR A 112 -1.84 -4.27 11.51
CA THR A 112 -2.77 -3.20 11.91
C THR A 112 -2.11 -1.84 11.76
N PHE A 113 -2.66 -0.98 10.90
CA PHE A 113 -2.23 0.41 10.76
C PHE A 113 -2.32 1.19 12.08
N LEU A 114 -1.23 1.86 12.48
CA LEU A 114 -1.14 2.59 13.75
C LEU A 114 -1.12 4.11 13.54
N GLU A 115 -1.46 4.87 14.58
CA GLU A 115 -1.32 6.34 14.60
C GLU A 115 0.12 6.80 14.35
N SER A 116 1.11 6.00 14.75
CA SER A 116 2.52 6.26 14.45
C SER A 116 2.83 6.15 12.95
N ASP A 117 2.17 5.25 12.23
CA ASP A 117 2.32 5.13 10.78
C ASP A 117 1.74 6.34 10.07
N LEU A 118 0.55 6.77 10.49
CA LEU A 118 -0.07 7.99 9.98
C LEU A 118 0.86 9.20 10.18
N THR A 119 1.40 9.34 11.39
CA THR A 119 2.31 10.43 11.74
C THR A 119 3.55 10.41 10.85
N ARG A 120 4.17 9.23 10.67
CA ARG A 120 5.35 9.05 9.81
C ARG A 120 5.01 9.37 8.35
N LEU A 121 3.92 8.83 7.83
CA LEU A 121 3.46 9.02 6.44
C LEU A 121 3.26 10.50 6.13
N ILE A 122 2.60 11.24 7.03
CA ILE A 122 2.37 12.68 6.85
C ILE A 122 3.68 13.47 6.96
N SER A 123 4.60 13.06 7.84
CA SER A 123 5.93 13.66 7.94
C SER A 123 6.72 13.50 6.64
N ASP A 124 6.74 12.29 6.07
CA ASP A 124 7.53 12.00 4.87
C ASP A 124 6.94 12.66 3.62
N LEU A 125 5.61 12.81 3.53
CA LEU A 125 4.96 13.64 2.51
C LEU A 125 5.37 15.11 2.60
N ARG A 126 5.47 15.69 3.82
CA ARG A 126 5.95 17.07 3.99
C ARG A 126 7.38 17.23 3.49
N ILE A 127 8.25 16.28 3.80
CA ILE A 127 9.65 16.28 3.36
C ILE A 127 9.72 16.25 1.83
N ARG A 128 8.97 15.36 1.18
CA ARG A 128 8.92 15.25 -0.29
C ARG A 128 8.39 16.52 -0.96
N LEU A 129 7.38 17.16 -0.38
CA LEU A 129 6.86 18.43 -0.89
C LEU A 129 7.89 19.57 -0.78
N ILE A 130 8.53 19.74 0.39
CA ILE A 130 9.54 20.79 0.59
C ILE A 130 10.74 20.60 -0.34
N ARG A 131 11.22 19.37 -0.51
CA ARG A 131 12.33 19.05 -1.41
C ARG A 131 12.02 19.41 -2.86
N LYS A 132 10.78 19.20 -3.31
CA LYS A 132 10.36 19.46 -4.70
C LYS A 132 9.99 20.93 -4.94
N PHE A 133 9.42 21.60 -3.95
CA PHE A 133 8.88 22.95 -4.03
C PHE A 133 9.55 23.84 -2.97
N PRO A 134 10.78 24.34 -3.23
CA PRO A 134 11.57 25.08 -2.25
C PRO A 134 10.95 26.44 -1.86
N ASN A 135 9.95 26.93 -2.60
CA ASN A 135 9.18 28.12 -2.28
C ASN A 135 8.21 27.90 -1.10
N LEU A 136 7.90 26.65 -0.75
CA LEU A 136 6.95 26.32 0.30
C LEU A 136 7.60 26.28 1.68
N GLN A 137 6.93 26.91 2.66
CA GLN A 137 7.27 26.81 4.07
C GLN A 137 6.12 26.18 4.84
N LEU A 138 6.43 25.20 5.70
CA LEU A 138 5.43 24.53 6.53
C LEU A 138 4.84 25.54 7.53
N ASP A 139 3.51 25.61 7.63
CA ASP A 139 2.83 26.59 8.48
C ASP A 139 1.63 25.98 9.22
N PRO A 140 1.73 25.69 10.52
CA PRO A 140 0.64 25.09 11.30
C PRO A 140 -0.57 26.02 11.44
N ARG A 141 -0.42 27.32 11.21
CA ARG A 141 -1.52 28.30 11.37
C ARG A 141 -2.60 28.16 10.30
N ILE A 142 -2.32 27.43 9.22
CA ILE A 142 -3.27 27.12 8.14
C ILE A 142 -3.78 25.67 8.17
N SER A 143 -3.54 24.96 9.28
CA SER A 143 -3.90 23.53 9.42
C SER A 143 -5.40 23.24 9.39
N ASN A 144 -6.24 24.25 9.62
CA ASN A 144 -7.70 24.19 9.62
C ASN A 144 -8.35 24.95 8.44
N LEU A 145 -7.60 25.32 7.39
CA LEU A 145 -8.18 26.03 6.22
C LEU A 145 -9.32 25.26 5.54
N ASP A 146 -9.39 23.96 5.73
CA ASP A 146 -10.43 23.09 5.21
C ASP A 146 -11.77 23.20 5.95
N THR A 147 -11.78 23.79 7.15
CA THR A 147 -12.99 23.99 7.97
C THR A 147 -13.20 25.43 8.40
N ALA A 148 -12.17 26.28 8.32
CA ALA A 148 -12.24 27.68 8.70
C ALA A 148 -13.13 28.48 7.74
N MET A 149 -13.94 29.38 8.30
CA MET A 149 -14.77 30.30 7.53
C MET A 149 -13.94 31.43 6.88
N TYR A 150 -12.82 31.80 7.48
CA TYR A 150 -11.95 32.90 7.04
C TYR A 150 -10.48 32.47 7.03
N LEU A 151 -9.70 33.11 6.16
CA LEU A 151 -8.25 32.99 6.21
C LEU A 151 -7.72 33.58 7.52
N PRO A 152 -6.71 32.97 8.15
CA PRO A 152 -6.04 33.57 9.29
C PRO A 152 -5.47 34.96 8.95
N TYR A 153 -5.29 35.81 9.95
CA TYR A 153 -4.73 37.14 9.73
C TYR A 153 -3.32 37.06 9.11
N GLY A 154 -3.06 37.94 8.15
CA GLY A 154 -1.77 38.03 7.45
C GLY A 154 -1.61 37.07 6.27
N TYR A 155 -2.70 36.48 5.77
CA TYR A 155 -2.73 35.74 4.51
C TYR A 155 -3.65 36.43 3.51
N SER A 156 -3.25 36.43 2.24
CA SER A 156 -3.98 37.10 1.15
C SER A 156 -4.87 36.15 0.34
N ASP A 157 -4.54 34.86 0.34
CA ASP A 157 -5.18 33.83 -0.50
C ASP A 157 -4.94 32.45 0.13
N GLY A 158 -5.88 31.52 -0.06
CA GLY A 158 -5.76 30.16 0.43
C GLY A 158 -6.60 29.16 -0.36
N VAL A 159 -6.08 27.95 -0.52
CA VAL A 159 -6.75 26.86 -1.23
C VAL A 159 -6.55 25.55 -0.50
N THR A 160 -7.55 24.66 -0.60
CA THR A 160 -7.49 23.31 -0.05
C THR A 160 -7.69 22.27 -1.15
N TRP A 161 -6.98 21.17 -1.02
CA TRP A 161 -7.13 19.98 -1.85
C TRP A 161 -7.30 18.76 -0.96
N ARG A 162 -8.18 17.84 -1.37
CA ARG A 162 -8.54 16.65 -0.60
C ARG A 162 -8.53 15.44 -1.52
N ILE A 163 -8.03 14.32 -1.01
CA ILE A 163 -8.13 13.02 -1.65
C ILE A 163 -8.38 11.96 -0.58
N THR A 164 -9.15 10.93 -0.93
CA THR A 164 -9.43 9.79 -0.05
C THR A 164 -8.91 8.53 -0.72
N PHE A 165 -8.15 7.74 0.03
CA PHE A 165 -7.67 6.42 -0.34
C PHE A 165 -8.50 5.38 0.40
N SER A 166 -9.44 4.76 -0.30
CA SER A 166 -10.28 3.70 0.23
C SER A 166 -9.45 2.49 0.64
N ASP A 167 -9.81 1.87 1.77
CA ASP A 167 -9.19 0.63 2.30
C ASP A 167 -7.66 0.69 2.48
N PHE A 168 -7.12 1.89 2.63
CA PHE A 168 -5.69 2.14 2.78
C PHE A 168 -5.12 1.41 4.00
N THR A 169 -5.81 1.44 5.15
CA THR A 169 -5.29 0.79 6.37
C THR A 169 -5.20 -0.70 6.26
N GLU A 170 -6.06 -1.30 5.43
CA GLU A 170 -6.14 -2.75 5.29
C GLU A 170 -5.02 -3.29 4.40
N HIS A 171 -4.39 -2.43 3.61
CA HIS A 171 -3.29 -2.78 2.71
C HIS A 171 -1.93 -2.25 3.16
N TYR A 172 -1.90 -1.26 4.06
CA TYR A 172 -0.64 -0.69 4.51
C TYR A 172 0.17 -1.72 5.28
N ASN A 173 1.45 -1.84 4.93
CA ASN A 173 2.44 -2.53 5.71
C ASN A 173 3.70 -1.66 5.84
N PRO A 174 4.28 -1.50 7.04
CA PRO A 174 5.38 -0.57 7.28
C PRO A 174 6.67 -0.95 6.54
N LEU A 175 6.81 -2.19 6.07
CA LEU A 175 7.92 -2.59 5.20
C LEU A 175 7.88 -1.93 3.82
N PHE A 176 6.69 -1.55 3.35
CA PHE A 176 6.49 -0.85 2.07
C PHE A 176 6.12 0.63 2.27
N HIS A 177 6.52 1.20 3.42
CA HIS A 177 6.14 2.57 3.79
C HIS A 177 6.50 3.58 2.69
N ASP A 178 7.72 3.48 2.15
CA ASP A 178 8.23 4.43 1.18
C ASP A 178 7.42 4.36 -0.13
N GLU A 179 7.03 3.16 -0.57
CA GLU A 179 6.17 2.92 -1.72
C GLU A 179 4.77 3.52 -1.52
N PHE A 180 4.18 3.38 -0.33
CA PHE A 180 2.91 4.03 -0.01
C PHE A 180 3.02 5.56 -0.01
N VAL A 181 4.10 6.11 0.53
CA VAL A 181 4.35 7.56 0.49
C VAL A 181 4.56 8.02 -0.95
N ASP A 182 5.30 7.26 -1.77
CA ASP A 182 5.49 7.52 -3.20
C ASP A 182 4.18 7.53 -3.97
N TYR A 183 3.31 6.56 -3.72
CA TYR A 183 1.99 6.47 -4.32
C TYR A 183 1.12 7.67 -3.97
N ILE A 184 1.03 8.06 -2.69
CA ILE A 184 0.25 9.23 -2.30
C ILE A 184 0.85 10.51 -2.89
N TYR A 185 2.18 10.62 -2.86
CA TYR A 185 2.89 11.76 -3.40
C TYR A 185 2.63 11.92 -4.91
N SER A 186 2.65 10.83 -5.69
CA SER A 186 2.36 10.86 -7.13
C SER A 186 0.95 11.38 -7.40
N GLN A 187 -0.06 10.97 -6.61
CA GLN A 187 -1.42 11.52 -6.75
C GLN A 187 -1.49 13.04 -6.56
N ILE A 188 -0.62 13.62 -5.73
CA ILE A 188 -0.51 15.06 -5.53
C ILE A 188 0.16 15.73 -6.74
N ILE A 189 1.31 15.21 -7.18
CA ILE A 189 2.13 15.86 -8.22
C ILE A 189 1.66 15.60 -9.65
N ASP A 190 0.84 14.58 -9.89
CA ASP A 190 0.24 14.32 -11.20
C ASP A 190 -0.94 15.26 -11.48
N ASN A 191 -1.50 15.88 -10.44
CA ASN A 191 -2.54 16.89 -10.58
C ASN A 191 -1.96 18.26 -10.98
N ARG A 192 -2.06 18.59 -12.28
CA ARG A 192 -1.55 19.86 -12.86
C ARG A 192 -2.03 21.11 -12.13
N LYS A 193 -3.29 21.13 -11.67
CA LYS A 193 -3.86 22.29 -10.94
C LYS A 193 -3.17 22.45 -9.58
N ILE A 194 -2.97 21.34 -8.86
CA ILE A 194 -2.29 21.35 -7.57
C ILE A 194 -0.82 21.71 -7.72
N VAL A 195 -0.13 21.20 -8.74
CA VAL A 195 1.26 21.61 -9.04
C VAL A 195 1.37 23.12 -9.31
N SER A 196 0.40 23.71 -10.01
CA SER A 196 0.36 25.17 -10.21
C SER A 196 0.25 25.93 -8.88
N TYR A 197 -0.60 25.45 -7.96
CA TYR A 197 -0.70 26.04 -6.62
C TYR A 197 0.58 25.83 -5.79
N LEU A 198 1.18 24.64 -5.82
CA LEU A 198 2.43 24.35 -5.12
C LEU A 198 3.59 25.24 -5.60
N LYS A 199 3.56 25.73 -6.85
CA LYS A 199 4.55 26.67 -7.39
C LYS A 199 4.29 28.15 -7.07
N THR A 200 3.06 28.51 -6.73
CA THR A 200 2.63 29.93 -6.60
C THR A 200 2.31 30.35 -5.17
N TYR A 201 1.86 29.42 -4.33
CA TYR A 201 1.67 29.62 -2.91
C TYR A 201 3.02 29.48 -2.18
N ASN A 202 3.15 30.04 -0.98
CA ASN A 202 4.42 30.05 -0.22
C ASN A 202 4.30 29.46 1.19
N ARG A 203 3.09 29.09 1.62
CA ARG A 203 2.82 28.37 2.87
C ARG A 203 2.02 27.11 2.58
N PHE A 204 2.33 26.04 3.30
CA PHE A 204 1.58 24.80 3.19
C PHE A 204 1.41 24.09 4.54
N TRP A 205 0.34 23.30 4.63
CA TRP A 205 0.14 22.31 5.67
C TRP A 205 -0.50 21.08 5.05
N ILE A 206 -0.10 19.90 5.49
CA ILE A 206 -0.74 18.64 5.09
C ILE A 206 -1.10 17.87 6.35
N LYS A 207 -2.31 17.32 6.37
CA LYS A 207 -2.82 16.45 7.43
C LYS A 207 -3.45 15.19 6.85
N GLY A 208 -3.33 14.11 7.61
CA GLY A 208 -4.00 12.84 7.35
C GLY A 208 -5.12 12.64 8.38
N GLN A 209 -6.21 12.02 7.95
CA GLN A 209 -7.33 11.65 8.80
C GLN A 209 -7.77 10.23 8.46
N MET A 210 -8.06 9.44 9.49
CA MET A 210 -8.63 8.12 9.34
C MET A 210 -10.16 8.21 9.37
N GLU A 211 -10.81 7.64 8.37
CA GLU A 211 -12.27 7.49 8.30
C GLU A 211 -12.57 5.99 8.04
N GLY A 212 -12.69 5.21 9.11
CA GLY A 212 -12.75 3.74 9.00
C GLY A 212 -11.45 3.17 8.45
N SER A 213 -11.54 2.35 7.39
CA SER A 213 -10.39 1.79 6.68
C SER A 213 -9.72 2.78 5.70
N SER A 214 -10.31 3.96 5.51
CA SER A 214 -9.88 4.93 4.50
C SER A 214 -8.93 5.97 5.08
N LEU A 215 -7.91 6.33 4.30
CA LEU A 215 -7.01 7.45 4.58
C LEU A 215 -7.41 8.67 3.77
N LYS A 216 -7.71 9.77 4.45
CA LYS A 216 -7.98 11.06 3.83
C LYS A 216 -6.78 11.99 3.99
N ILE A 217 -6.31 12.52 2.88
CA ILE A 217 -5.22 13.50 2.83
C ILE A 217 -5.80 14.87 2.49
N ILE A 218 -5.43 15.87 3.28
CA ILE A 218 -5.86 17.26 3.10
C ILE A 218 -4.61 18.14 3.00
N LEU A 219 -4.44 18.79 1.86
CA LEU A 219 -3.39 19.77 1.59
C LEU A 219 -3.98 21.18 1.65
N CYS A 220 -3.48 21.99 2.56
CA CYS A 220 -3.79 23.41 2.70
C CYS A 220 -2.62 24.23 2.15
N LEU A 221 -2.90 25.21 1.29
CA LEU A 221 -1.93 26.14 0.74
C LEU A 221 -2.39 27.56 1.00
N ALA A 222 -1.46 28.46 1.35
CA ALA A 222 -1.75 29.88 1.54
C ALA A 222 -0.64 30.81 1.00
N LYS A 223 -1.03 32.02 0.61
CA LYS A 223 -0.12 33.12 0.26
C LYS A 223 -0.03 34.07 1.43
N ARG A 224 1.18 34.24 1.93
CA ARG A 224 1.54 35.22 2.95
C ARG A 224 2.40 36.32 2.35
#